data_AF-A0A834HQW1-F1
#
_entry.id   AF-A0A834HQW1-F1
#
_cell.length_a   1.000
_cell.length_b   1.000
_cell.length_c   1.000
_cell.angle_alpha   90.00
_cell.angle_beta   90.00
_cell.angle_gamma   90.00
#
_symmetry.space_group_name_H-M   'P 1'
#
loop_
_entity.id
_entity.type
_entity.pdbx_description
1 polymer ?
#
loop_
_entity_poly.entity_id
_entity_poly.type
_entity_poly.pdbx_seq_one_letter_code
_entity_poly.pdbx_strand_id
1 'polypeptide(L)'
;MLLKNLSYVHFLRKNTVLTSLYRAYKDSPDVGPGEVSTVVIKKILKEHDVGFEDGYTCVISKITLCKICKNSPKNAPNARLYINKMTGMYLCSYCSYSGQWDQLKAHLGMMKSKKARVRSQFEKDLQEGERNAEFLNSIVEKSTDLKHYEENEFLDILKKFKLPDLPKTIFESLDVRIDNKRTVMYFPLENVDNKIVGYRTIHSSQQVDNIIPNIECGGVLTAKPTKNKNTAILVPTISDFLLLVSSKPSSSVVCLPEKVKTLSQYVLPSLERFNKLVLWLGSDNQSWDAARQFARKLGEKRCCLVNSSELLPHLKPQEDYKPILSSAQPVWHKSITTFSNLRADVLSELQNIDKVQGVKWKRFPTLTKILRGHRRGELTVLTGPTGCGKTTFISEYSLDLALQGVNTLWGSFEIRNQRLARTMLQQMAGFSLEENLNLFDEMADQFEQLPIYFMTFHGQQSIKVVMEAVEHAAYIYDIGHVIIDNVQFMMGMSEDQQHMDRFWRQDSIIAAFRSFATKKNCHVTLVIHPRKEKSDEDLTTSSIFGSAKAAQEADNILIIQDKRLAALKGKKYLQVTKNRYSGDLGILPLEFNKISLSFAQKKPKEKKETSDSITSNETNVIPKS
;
A
#
# COMPACT_ATOMS: atom_id res chain seq x y z
N MET A 1 12.15 -4.56 37.34
CA MET A 1 13.01 -4.49 36.13
C MET A 1 12.22 -4.52 34.80
N LEU A 2 10.88 -4.44 34.82
CA LEU A 2 9.98 -4.48 33.65
C LEU A 2 9.69 -3.12 32.96
N LEU A 3 10.04 -2.00 33.59
CA LEU A 3 9.59 -0.67 33.16
C LEU A 3 10.35 -0.03 31.98
N LYS A 4 11.46 -0.62 31.49
CA LYS A 4 12.30 0.00 30.44
C LYS A 4 12.03 -0.49 29.01
N ASN A 5 11.39 -1.65 28.82
CA ASN A 5 10.93 -2.12 27.51
C ASN A 5 9.66 -1.40 27.02
N LEU A 6 9.00 -0.65 27.92
CA LEU A 6 7.86 0.21 27.58
C LEU A 6 8.24 1.44 26.73
N SER A 7 9.53 1.76 26.52
CA SER A 7 9.92 2.93 25.72
C SER A 7 9.60 2.77 24.22
N TYR A 8 9.64 1.55 23.70
CA TYR A 8 9.19 1.27 22.32
C TYR A 8 7.65 1.26 22.24
N VAL A 9 6.98 0.72 23.27
CA VAL A 9 5.52 0.77 23.45
C VAL A 9 5.04 2.21 23.64
N HIS A 10 5.82 3.11 24.25
CA HIS A 10 5.45 4.53 24.43
C HIS A 10 5.54 5.35 23.16
N PHE A 11 6.48 5.01 22.26
CA PHE A 11 6.51 5.58 20.91
C PHE A 11 5.27 5.15 20.10
N LEU A 12 4.78 3.93 20.32
CA LEU A 12 3.55 3.41 19.71
C LEU A 12 2.26 3.87 20.43
N ARG A 13 2.30 4.22 21.73
CA ARG A 13 1.12 4.66 22.52
C ARG A 13 0.57 6.03 22.15
N LYS A 14 1.33 6.90 21.46
CA LYS A 14 0.72 8.10 20.85
C LYS A 14 -0.20 7.76 19.67
N ASN A 15 -0.06 6.52 19.17
CA ASN A 15 -0.67 5.83 18.04
C ASN A 15 -2.15 5.43 18.04
N THR A 16 -2.76 5.09 19.19
CA THR A 16 -3.86 4.10 19.12
C THR A 16 -4.68 3.98 20.40
N VAL A 17 -5.96 4.34 20.32
CA VAL A 17 -7.03 3.63 21.03
C VAL A 17 -8.07 3.28 19.96
N LEU A 18 -7.84 2.18 19.26
CA LEU A 18 -8.76 1.65 18.23
C LEU A 18 -9.76 0.71 18.91
N THR A 19 -11.03 1.08 18.90
CA THR A 19 -12.13 0.15 19.09
C THR A 19 -12.49 -0.50 17.75
N SER A 20 -12.32 -1.82 17.71
CA SER A 20 -13.00 -2.82 16.86
C SER A 20 -13.42 -2.36 15.45
N LEU A 21 -12.51 -2.49 14.50
CA LEU A 21 -12.85 -2.64 13.09
C LEU A 21 -12.08 -3.85 12.59
N TYR A 22 -12.69 -5.02 12.78
CA TYR A 22 -12.29 -6.23 12.08
C TYR A 22 -12.10 -5.84 10.60
N ARG A 23 -10.90 -6.06 10.06
CA ARG A 23 -10.81 -6.44 8.66
C ARG A 23 -11.62 -7.72 8.60
N ALA A 24 -12.90 -7.62 8.24
CA ALA A 24 -13.60 -8.81 7.80
C ALA A 24 -12.81 -9.28 6.60
N TYR A 25 -11.93 -10.26 6.83
CA TYR A 25 -11.47 -11.17 5.80
C TYR A 25 -12.75 -11.90 5.37
N LYS A 26 -13.61 -11.20 4.62
CA LYS A 26 -14.51 -11.87 3.74
C LYS A 26 -13.58 -12.67 2.88
N ASP A 27 -13.77 -13.99 2.91
CA ASP A 27 -13.23 -14.89 1.92
C ASP A 27 -13.33 -14.16 0.58
N SER A 28 -12.21 -13.62 0.09
CA SER A 28 -12.06 -13.43 -1.33
C SER A 28 -12.32 -14.82 -1.86
N PRO A 29 -13.45 -15.06 -2.56
CA PRO A 29 -13.80 -16.41 -2.95
C PRO A 29 -12.59 -16.95 -3.68
N ASP A 30 -12.07 -18.06 -3.15
CA ASP A 30 -10.92 -18.81 -3.65
C ASP A 30 -11.16 -19.14 -5.12
N VAL A 31 -10.79 -18.18 -5.96
CA VAL A 31 -10.92 -18.17 -7.41
C VAL A 31 -9.60 -17.56 -7.84
N GLY A 32 -8.66 -18.44 -8.20
CA GLY A 32 -7.36 -18.05 -8.73
C GLY A 32 -7.50 -17.04 -9.86
N PRO A 33 -6.43 -16.32 -10.21
CA PRO A 33 -6.47 -15.34 -11.30
C PRO A 33 -6.94 -16.03 -12.58
N GLY A 34 -8.22 -15.86 -12.93
CA GLY A 34 -8.73 -16.29 -14.22
C GLY A 34 -8.03 -15.49 -15.31
N GLU A 35 -7.90 -16.06 -16.51
CA GLU A 35 -7.45 -15.35 -17.71
C GLU A 35 -8.44 -14.24 -18.10
N VAL A 36 -8.46 -13.16 -17.32
CA VAL A 36 -9.28 -12.00 -17.57
C VAL A 36 -8.41 -10.97 -18.26
N SER A 37 -8.68 -10.75 -19.54
CA SER A 37 -8.10 -9.66 -20.30
C SER A 37 -9.21 -8.82 -20.92
N THR A 38 -8.91 -7.55 -21.18
CA THR A 38 -9.85 -6.64 -21.85
C THR A 38 -10.32 -7.18 -23.20
N VAL A 39 -9.43 -7.90 -23.92
CA VAL A 39 -9.76 -8.53 -25.21
C VAL A 39 -10.81 -9.63 -25.03
N VAL A 40 -10.61 -10.49 -24.02
CA VAL A 40 -11.55 -11.57 -23.68
C VAL A 40 -12.90 -11.01 -23.24
N ILE A 41 -12.91 -9.99 -22.37
CA ILE A 41 -14.15 -9.31 -21.92
C ILE A 41 -14.94 -8.79 -23.12
N LYS A 42 -14.28 -8.00 -23.98
CA LYS A 42 -14.95 -7.40 -25.15
C LYS A 42 -15.45 -8.44 -26.14
N LYS A 43 -14.67 -9.50 -26.38
CA LYS A 43 -15.06 -10.60 -27.28
C LYS A 43 -16.36 -11.25 -26.79
N ILE A 44 -16.41 -11.61 -25.51
CA ILE A 44 -17.58 -12.27 -24.90
C ILE A 44 -18.82 -11.37 -24.95
N LEU A 45 -18.66 -10.07 -24.66
CA LEU A 45 -19.79 -9.13 -24.74
C LEU A 45 -20.35 -9.01 -26.16
N LYS A 46 -19.49 -8.99 -27.19
CA LYS A 46 -19.92 -8.98 -28.60
C LYS A 46 -20.64 -10.27 -29.00
N GLU A 47 -20.13 -11.42 -28.59
CA GLU A 47 -20.75 -12.73 -28.88
C GLU A 47 -22.18 -12.86 -28.34
N HIS A 48 -22.52 -12.09 -27.29
CA HIS A 48 -23.85 -12.10 -26.65
C HIS A 48 -24.69 -10.86 -26.99
N ASP A 49 -24.33 -10.13 -28.06
CA ASP A 49 -25.01 -8.92 -28.54
C ASP A 49 -25.19 -7.83 -27.47
N VAL A 50 -24.20 -7.72 -26.58
CA VAL A 50 -24.19 -6.70 -25.54
C VAL A 50 -23.42 -5.48 -26.03
N GLY A 51 -24.14 -4.36 -26.21
CA GLY A 51 -23.53 -3.06 -26.43
C GLY A 51 -22.66 -2.62 -25.24
N PHE A 52 -21.47 -2.12 -25.53
CA PHE A 52 -20.57 -1.56 -24.53
C PHE A 52 -19.81 -0.34 -25.08
N GLU A 53 -19.40 0.52 -24.16
CA GLU A 53 -18.51 1.65 -24.37
C GLU A 53 -17.14 1.31 -23.76
N ASP A 54 -16.07 1.67 -24.45
CA ASP A 54 -14.71 1.46 -23.96
C ASP A 54 -14.27 2.68 -23.16
N GLY A 55 -14.32 2.59 -21.83
CA GLY A 55 -13.82 3.63 -20.93
C GLY A 55 -12.29 3.70 -20.87
N TYR A 56 -11.75 4.40 -19.90
CA TYR A 56 -10.34 4.42 -19.52
C TYR A 56 -9.99 3.18 -18.70
N THR A 57 -10.69 2.96 -17.58
CA THR A 57 -10.39 1.88 -16.62
C THR A 57 -11.35 0.70 -16.72
N CYS A 58 -12.58 0.98 -17.16
CA CYS A 58 -13.66 0.00 -17.24
C CYS A 58 -14.18 -0.15 -18.68
N VAL A 59 -14.71 -1.33 -19.00
CA VAL A 59 -15.69 -1.51 -20.07
C VAL A 59 -17.06 -1.18 -19.49
N ILE A 60 -17.76 -0.23 -20.09
CA ILE A 60 -19.03 0.30 -19.58
C ILE A 60 -20.15 -0.33 -20.39
N SER A 61 -21.14 -0.92 -19.73
CA SER A 61 -22.29 -1.52 -20.40
C SER A 61 -23.60 -1.07 -19.75
N LYS A 62 -24.72 -1.40 -20.41
CA LYS A 62 -26.05 -1.12 -19.89
C LYS A 62 -26.30 -1.91 -18.61
N ILE A 63 -27.07 -1.31 -17.71
CA ILE A 63 -27.46 -1.93 -16.43
C ILE A 63 -28.29 -3.21 -16.59
N THR A 64 -28.81 -3.51 -17.78
CA THR A 64 -29.53 -4.78 -18.06
C THR A 64 -28.68 -6.03 -17.81
N LEU A 65 -27.35 -5.89 -17.82
CA LEU A 65 -26.42 -6.94 -17.41
C LEU A 65 -26.36 -7.18 -15.90
N CYS A 66 -26.78 -6.20 -15.10
CA CYS A 66 -26.85 -6.38 -13.66
C CYS A 66 -28.00 -7.32 -13.35
N LYS A 67 -27.69 -8.46 -12.71
CA LYS A 67 -28.69 -9.46 -12.30
C LYS A 67 -29.80 -8.88 -11.42
N ILE A 68 -29.49 -7.88 -10.59
CA ILE A 68 -30.46 -7.23 -9.68
C ILE A 68 -31.35 -6.26 -10.47
N CYS A 69 -30.78 -5.51 -11.39
CA CYS A 69 -31.45 -4.38 -12.04
C CYS A 69 -31.95 -4.70 -13.46
N LYS A 70 -31.89 -5.98 -13.87
CA LYS A 70 -32.26 -6.44 -15.22
C LYS A 70 -33.63 -5.94 -15.68
N ASN A 71 -34.59 -5.84 -14.75
CA ASN A 71 -35.97 -5.39 -15.00
C ASN A 71 -36.24 -3.94 -14.55
N SER A 72 -35.23 -3.23 -14.05
CA SER A 72 -35.34 -1.85 -13.56
C SER A 72 -34.88 -0.74 -14.54
N PRO A 73 -34.62 -0.95 -15.86
CA PRO A 73 -34.02 0.09 -16.69
C PRO A 73 -34.92 1.32 -16.89
N LYS A 74 -36.24 1.20 -16.65
CA LYS A 74 -37.19 2.31 -16.76
C LYS A 74 -37.06 3.36 -15.64
N ASN A 75 -36.54 2.97 -14.47
CA ASN A 75 -36.45 3.86 -13.30
C ASN A 75 -35.09 4.60 -13.21
N ALA A 76 -34.09 4.18 -13.98
CA ALA A 76 -32.76 4.78 -13.99
C ALA A 76 -32.06 4.63 -15.36
N PRO A 77 -32.43 5.46 -16.37
CA PRO A 77 -31.93 5.31 -17.75
C PRO A 77 -30.41 5.57 -17.90
N ASN A 78 -29.84 6.36 -16.99
CA ASN A 78 -28.42 6.72 -16.99
C ASN A 78 -27.53 5.71 -16.27
N ALA A 79 -28.10 4.76 -15.53
CA ALA A 79 -27.32 3.80 -14.78
C ALA A 79 -26.56 2.84 -15.71
N ARG A 80 -25.35 2.45 -15.28
CA ARG A 80 -24.43 1.63 -16.06
C ARG A 80 -23.79 0.54 -15.21
N LEU A 81 -23.31 -0.49 -15.89
CA LEU A 81 -22.45 -1.53 -15.31
C LEU A 81 -21.02 -1.27 -15.74
N TYR A 82 -20.11 -1.18 -14.79
CA TYR A 82 -18.69 -0.91 -15.02
C TYR A 82 -17.89 -2.17 -14.77
N ILE A 83 -17.23 -2.70 -15.80
CA ILE A 83 -16.42 -3.92 -15.73
C ILE A 83 -14.94 -3.53 -15.79
N ASN A 84 -14.18 -3.76 -14.74
CA ASN A 84 -12.75 -3.47 -14.68
C ASN A 84 -12.01 -4.22 -15.80
N LYS A 85 -11.19 -3.49 -16.57
CA LYS A 85 -10.49 -4.05 -17.74
C LYS A 85 -9.41 -5.09 -17.44
N MET A 86 -8.90 -5.10 -16.21
CA MET A 86 -7.79 -5.93 -15.75
C MET A 86 -8.28 -7.12 -14.92
N THR A 87 -9.17 -6.87 -13.96
CA THR A 87 -9.66 -7.91 -13.03
C THR A 87 -10.99 -8.51 -13.47
N GLY A 88 -11.76 -7.81 -14.32
CA GLY A 88 -13.13 -8.17 -14.68
C GLY A 88 -14.13 -8.08 -13.55
N MET A 89 -13.73 -7.52 -12.40
CA MET A 89 -14.67 -7.11 -11.35
C MET A 89 -15.68 -6.14 -11.96
N TYR A 90 -16.97 -6.37 -11.73
CA TYR A 90 -18.01 -5.47 -12.20
C TYR A 90 -18.68 -4.74 -11.03
N LEU A 91 -19.08 -3.49 -11.25
CA LEU A 91 -19.83 -2.65 -10.31
C LEU A 91 -21.03 -2.03 -11.00
N CYS A 92 -22.21 -2.16 -10.39
CA CYS A 92 -23.44 -1.51 -10.85
C CYS A 92 -23.59 -0.15 -10.16
N SER A 93 -23.74 0.93 -10.94
CA SER A 93 -23.85 2.29 -10.37
C SER A 93 -25.17 2.57 -9.65
N TYR A 94 -26.22 1.79 -9.93
CA TYR A 94 -27.55 2.01 -9.33
C TYR A 94 -27.73 1.28 -7.99
N CYS A 95 -27.52 -0.04 -7.98
CA CYS A 95 -27.69 -0.86 -6.78
C CYS A 95 -26.40 -1.04 -5.97
N SER A 96 -25.28 -0.50 -6.44
CA SER A 96 -23.94 -0.64 -5.84
C SER A 96 -23.44 -2.09 -5.72
N TYR A 97 -24.13 -3.05 -6.33
CA TYR A 97 -23.71 -4.44 -6.33
C TYR A 97 -22.43 -4.62 -7.14
N SER A 98 -21.49 -5.37 -6.56
CA SER A 98 -20.24 -5.74 -7.21
C SER A 98 -20.07 -7.26 -7.28
N GLY A 99 -19.30 -7.74 -8.24
CA GLY A 99 -19.04 -9.16 -8.40
C GLY A 99 -17.84 -9.44 -9.31
N GLN A 100 -17.49 -10.72 -9.41
CA GLN A 100 -16.35 -11.18 -10.21
C GLN A 100 -16.74 -11.57 -11.63
N TRP A 101 -15.78 -11.57 -12.56
CA TRP A 101 -16.03 -11.86 -13.97
C TRP A 101 -16.72 -13.20 -14.22
N ASP A 102 -16.37 -14.24 -13.47
CA ASP A 102 -16.99 -15.57 -13.61
C ASP A 102 -18.47 -15.58 -13.21
N GLN A 103 -18.87 -14.75 -12.23
CA GLN A 103 -20.27 -14.59 -11.84
C GLN A 103 -21.07 -13.91 -12.95
N LEU A 104 -20.48 -12.91 -13.61
CA LEU A 104 -21.10 -12.23 -14.74
C LEU A 104 -21.24 -13.16 -15.95
N LYS A 105 -20.20 -13.94 -16.28
CA LYS A 105 -20.25 -14.98 -17.33
C LYS A 105 -21.33 -16.03 -17.04
N ALA A 106 -21.42 -16.49 -15.79
CA ALA A 106 -22.47 -17.43 -15.40
C ALA A 106 -23.87 -16.82 -15.59
N HIS A 107 -24.06 -15.52 -15.32
CA HIS A 107 -25.32 -14.82 -15.53
C HIS A 107 -25.70 -14.67 -17.01
N LEU A 108 -24.71 -14.48 -17.89
CA LEU A 108 -24.90 -14.46 -19.34
C LEU A 108 -25.26 -15.83 -19.95
N GLY A 109 -25.38 -16.88 -19.11
CA GLY A 109 -25.76 -18.23 -19.55
C GLY A 109 -24.57 -19.13 -19.88
N MET A 110 -23.34 -18.75 -19.52
CA MET A 110 -22.11 -19.36 -20.03
C MET A 110 -21.51 -20.50 -19.18
N MET A 111 -22.16 -20.97 -18.09
CA MET A 111 -21.76 -22.20 -17.38
C MET A 111 -22.97 -23.04 -16.93
N LYS A 112 -23.00 -24.33 -17.33
CA LYS A 112 -24.05 -25.29 -16.94
C LYS A 112 -23.83 -25.96 -15.58
N SER A 113 -22.67 -25.80 -14.93
CA SER A 113 -22.38 -26.38 -13.61
C SER A 113 -22.01 -25.29 -12.60
N LYS A 114 -22.46 -25.44 -11.33
CA LYS A 114 -22.36 -24.50 -10.18
C LYS A 114 -23.49 -23.47 -9.95
N LYS A 115 -24.73 -23.73 -10.41
CA LYS A 115 -25.88 -22.82 -10.17
C LYS A 115 -26.24 -22.58 -8.70
N ALA A 116 -26.10 -23.57 -7.81
CA ALA A 116 -26.54 -23.46 -6.41
C ALA A 116 -25.63 -22.59 -5.54
N ARG A 117 -24.31 -22.81 -5.56
CA ARG A 117 -23.32 -22.04 -4.77
C ARG A 117 -23.22 -20.58 -5.19
N VAL A 118 -23.37 -20.30 -6.49
CA VAL A 118 -23.38 -18.92 -7.03
C VAL A 118 -24.67 -18.18 -6.62
N ARG A 119 -25.79 -18.91 -6.46
CA ARG A 119 -27.05 -18.32 -6.03
C ARG A 119 -27.04 -17.94 -4.55
N SER A 120 -26.51 -18.81 -3.68
CA SER A 120 -26.42 -18.52 -2.24
C SER A 120 -25.46 -17.38 -1.91
N GLN A 121 -24.32 -17.27 -2.63
CA GLN A 121 -23.42 -16.13 -2.48
C GLN A 121 -24.11 -14.82 -2.90
N PHE A 122 -24.80 -14.84 -4.04
CA PHE A 122 -25.54 -13.67 -4.53
C PHE A 122 -26.63 -13.19 -3.56
N GLU A 123 -27.35 -14.10 -2.92
CA GLU A 123 -28.37 -13.74 -1.91
C GLU A 123 -27.74 -13.08 -0.68
N LYS A 124 -26.56 -13.55 -0.22
CA LYS A 124 -25.82 -12.91 0.87
C LYS A 124 -25.36 -11.50 0.50
N ASP A 125 -24.79 -11.34 -0.68
CA ASP A 125 -24.29 -10.06 -1.17
C ASP A 125 -25.43 -9.02 -1.33
N LEU A 126 -26.62 -9.47 -1.73
CA LEU A 126 -27.82 -8.61 -1.83
C LEU A 126 -28.27 -8.14 -0.45
N GLN A 127 -28.38 -9.05 0.53
CA GLN A 127 -28.73 -8.72 1.91
C GLN A 127 -27.73 -7.73 2.53
N GLU A 128 -26.44 -7.86 2.20
CA GLU A 128 -25.44 -6.92 2.65
C GLU A 128 -25.63 -5.52 2.04
N GLY A 129 -25.96 -5.43 0.75
CA GLY A 129 -26.29 -4.17 0.09
C GLY A 129 -27.47 -3.45 0.75
N GLU A 130 -28.52 -4.18 1.11
CA GLU A 130 -29.69 -3.65 1.84
C GLU A 130 -29.30 -3.15 3.24
N ARG A 131 -28.56 -3.95 4.01
CA ARG A 131 -28.04 -3.54 5.33
C ARG A 131 -27.17 -2.29 5.26
N ASN A 132 -26.33 -2.17 4.23
CA ASN A 132 -25.50 -0.99 4.03
C ASN A 132 -26.35 0.24 3.74
N ALA A 133 -27.41 0.12 2.94
CA ALA A 133 -28.34 1.22 2.68
C ALA A 133 -29.08 1.66 3.95
N GLU A 134 -29.58 0.72 4.75
CA GLU A 134 -30.21 1.00 6.05
C GLU A 134 -29.22 1.66 7.02
N PHE A 135 -27.99 1.17 7.08
CA PHE A 135 -26.93 1.74 7.91
C PHE A 135 -26.65 3.20 7.55
N LEU A 136 -26.52 3.52 6.26
CA LEU A 136 -26.31 4.89 5.78
C LEU A 136 -27.49 5.80 6.13
N ASN A 137 -28.73 5.32 6.00
CA ASN A 137 -29.92 6.07 6.42
C ASN A 137 -29.89 6.35 7.93
N SER A 138 -29.48 5.38 8.75
CA SER A 138 -29.38 5.57 10.20
C SER A 138 -28.36 6.65 10.60
N ILE A 139 -27.31 6.86 9.80
CA ILE A 139 -26.36 7.96 10.00
C ILE A 139 -27.04 9.28 9.74
N VAL A 140 -27.79 9.41 8.65
CA VAL A 140 -28.55 10.62 8.30
C VAL A 140 -29.51 10.99 9.42
N GLU A 141 -30.22 10.03 10.00
CA GLU A 141 -31.14 10.23 11.13
C GLU A 141 -30.44 10.68 12.43
N LYS A 142 -29.22 10.18 12.68
CA LYS A 142 -28.45 10.43 13.93
C LYS A 142 -27.44 11.58 13.82
N SER A 143 -27.47 12.31 12.72
CA SER A 143 -26.54 13.40 12.45
C SER A 143 -27.25 14.61 11.86
N THR A 144 -26.65 15.77 12.07
CA THR A 144 -27.13 17.05 11.56
C THR A 144 -26.18 17.55 10.48
N ASP A 145 -26.72 18.11 9.40
CA ASP A 145 -25.92 18.77 8.37
C ASP A 145 -25.22 20.00 8.97
N LEU A 146 -23.92 20.11 8.71
CA LEU A 146 -23.05 21.15 9.23
C LEU A 146 -23.53 22.56 8.87
N LYS A 147 -24.26 22.72 7.76
CA LYS A 147 -24.82 24.02 7.34
C LYS A 147 -25.90 24.58 8.28
N HIS A 148 -26.49 23.75 9.15
CA HIS A 148 -27.53 24.18 10.09
C HIS A 148 -26.98 24.79 11.38
N TYR A 149 -25.68 24.71 11.64
CA TYR A 149 -25.05 25.31 12.82
C TYR A 149 -24.80 26.80 12.63
N GLU A 150 -24.93 27.58 13.70
CA GLU A 150 -24.62 29.02 13.71
C GLU A 150 -23.13 29.29 13.46
N GLU A 151 -22.76 30.47 12.95
CA GLU A 151 -21.39 30.77 12.48
C GLU A 151 -20.33 30.55 13.57
N ASN A 152 -20.59 31.00 14.81
CA ASN A 152 -19.66 30.82 15.93
C ASN A 152 -19.45 29.35 16.28
N GLU A 153 -20.55 28.58 16.31
CA GLU A 153 -20.54 27.15 16.63
C GLU A 153 -19.88 26.33 15.53
N PHE A 154 -20.09 26.73 14.27
CA PHE A 154 -19.43 26.16 13.10
C PHE A 154 -17.91 26.30 13.18
N LEU A 155 -17.39 27.48 13.53
CA LEU A 155 -15.95 27.71 13.70
C LEU A 155 -15.37 26.87 14.86
N ASP A 156 -16.08 26.76 15.97
CA ASP A 156 -15.66 25.91 17.10
C ASP A 156 -15.62 24.42 16.71
N ILE A 157 -16.56 23.98 15.89
CA ILE A 157 -16.55 22.63 15.32
C ILE A 157 -15.31 22.44 14.44
N LEU A 158 -15.02 23.33 13.48
CA LEU A 158 -13.83 23.19 12.62
C LEU A 158 -12.54 23.07 13.43
N LYS A 159 -12.38 23.93 14.45
CA LYS A 159 -11.22 23.89 15.37
C LYS A 159 -11.14 22.57 16.14
N LYS A 160 -12.28 22.07 16.65
CA LYS A 160 -12.34 20.78 17.36
C LYS A 160 -11.85 19.61 16.51
N PHE A 161 -12.15 19.61 15.22
CA PHE A 161 -11.70 18.58 14.27
C PHE A 161 -10.33 18.90 13.64
N LYS A 162 -9.71 20.03 14.01
CA LYS A 162 -8.47 20.60 13.44
C LYS A 162 -8.51 20.71 11.91
N LEU A 163 -9.65 21.16 11.40
CA LEU A 163 -9.82 21.51 10.00
C LEU A 163 -9.39 22.97 9.77
N PRO A 164 -9.03 23.35 8.53
CA PRO A 164 -8.69 24.73 8.20
C PRO A 164 -9.87 25.68 8.48
N ASP A 165 -9.58 26.88 8.98
CA ASP A 165 -10.57 27.93 9.20
C ASP A 165 -11.08 28.44 7.84
N LEU A 166 -12.29 28.05 7.48
CA LEU A 166 -12.86 28.27 6.15
C LEU A 166 -14.30 28.79 6.25
N PRO A 167 -14.74 29.64 5.30
CA PRO A 167 -16.12 30.13 5.26
C PRO A 167 -17.16 29.00 5.19
N LYS A 168 -18.27 29.18 5.91
CA LYS A 168 -19.41 28.24 5.92
C LYS A 168 -19.97 27.91 4.54
N THR A 169 -19.95 28.88 3.61
CA THR A 169 -20.40 28.73 2.21
C THR A 169 -19.75 27.57 1.44
N ILE A 170 -18.55 27.15 1.82
CA ILE A 170 -17.87 26.01 1.20
C ILE A 170 -18.60 24.69 1.53
N PHE A 171 -19.07 24.56 2.76
CA PHE A 171 -19.66 23.34 3.29
C PHE A 171 -21.13 23.16 2.88
N GLU A 172 -21.83 24.24 2.53
CA GLU A 172 -23.21 24.19 2.03
C GLU A 172 -23.39 23.28 0.81
N SER A 173 -22.33 23.16 0.00
CA SER A 173 -22.32 22.34 -1.22
C SER A 173 -21.84 20.89 -1.02
N LEU A 174 -21.37 20.54 0.18
CA LEU A 174 -20.65 19.29 0.46
C LEU A 174 -21.44 18.28 1.31
N ASP A 175 -22.63 18.64 1.81
CA ASP A 175 -23.50 17.78 2.66
C ASP A 175 -22.71 17.08 3.79
N VAL A 176 -21.82 17.84 4.45
CA VAL A 176 -21.01 17.35 5.57
C VAL A 176 -21.91 17.26 6.79
N ARG A 177 -21.89 16.13 7.48
CA ARG A 177 -22.75 15.88 8.64
C ARG A 177 -21.92 15.69 9.90
N ILE A 178 -22.50 15.99 11.05
CA ILE A 178 -21.88 15.77 12.36
C ILE A 178 -22.84 14.99 13.26
N ASP A 179 -22.32 14.01 14.00
CA ASP A 179 -23.12 13.28 14.97
C ASP A 179 -23.62 14.20 16.10
N ASN A 180 -24.71 13.80 16.74
CA ASN A 180 -25.30 14.57 17.84
C ASN A 180 -24.32 14.82 19.02
N LYS A 181 -23.33 13.93 19.23
CA LYS A 181 -22.31 14.09 20.27
C LYS A 181 -21.12 14.95 19.84
N ARG A 182 -21.08 15.38 18.57
CA ARG A 182 -19.98 16.16 17.96
C ARG A 182 -18.62 15.49 18.12
N THR A 183 -18.60 14.17 18.05
CA THR A 183 -17.39 13.36 18.12
C THR A 183 -16.89 12.94 16.74
N VAL A 184 -17.79 12.79 15.77
CA VAL A 184 -17.55 12.28 14.42
C VAL A 184 -18.15 13.21 13.38
N MET A 185 -17.33 13.59 12.40
CA MET A 185 -17.76 14.31 11.20
C MET A 185 -17.78 13.36 10.00
N TYR A 186 -18.83 13.40 9.19
CA TYR A 186 -19.08 12.54 8.05
C TYR A 186 -19.03 13.33 6.75
N PHE A 187 -18.09 12.99 5.88
CA PHE A 187 -17.96 13.53 4.52
C PHE A 187 -18.54 12.54 3.53
N PRO A 188 -19.55 12.90 2.73
CA PRO A 188 -20.21 11.96 1.83
C PRO A 188 -19.28 11.48 0.71
N LEU A 189 -19.32 10.18 0.45
CA LEU A 189 -18.66 9.54 -0.67
C LEU A 189 -19.70 9.22 -1.74
N GLU A 190 -19.57 9.89 -2.88
CA GLU A 190 -20.51 9.76 -3.99
C GLU A 190 -19.97 8.85 -5.07
N ASN A 191 -20.85 8.03 -5.66
CA ASN A 191 -20.51 7.22 -6.82
C ASN A 191 -20.63 8.03 -8.14
N VAL A 192 -20.44 7.36 -9.27
CA VAL A 192 -20.52 7.97 -10.61
C VAL A 192 -21.87 8.64 -10.92
N ASP A 193 -22.96 8.16 -10.29
CA ASP A 193 -24.32 8.70 -10.45
C ASP A 193 -24.65 9.78 -9.39
N ASN A 194 -23.65 10.24 -8.61
CA ASN A 194 -23.77 11.16 -7.48
C ASN A 194 -24.68 10.66 -6.34
N LYS A 195 -24.79 9.33 -6.18
CA LYS A 195 -25.47 8.73 -5.03
C LYS A 195 -24.47 8.56 -3.90
N ILE A 196 -24.87 8.93 -2.68
CA ILE A 196 -24.09 8.64 -1.48
C ILE A 196 -24.06 7.13 -1.26
N VAL A 197 -22.86 6.55 -1.31
CA VAL A 197 -22.62 5.11 -1.13
C VAL A 197 -21.78 4.82 0.11
N GLY A 198 -21.24 5.85 0.75
CA GLY A 198 -20.45 5.75 1.97
C GLY A 198 -20.14 7.11 2.55
N TYR A 199 -19.43 7.12 3.67
CA TYR A 199 -18.87 8.34 4.27
C TYR A 199 -17.40 8.13 4.59
N ARG A 200 -16.61 9.19 4.43
CA ARG A 200 -15.29 9.31 5.07
C ARG A 200 -15.46 10.05 6.38
N THR A 201 -15.02 9.47 7.48
CA THR A 201 -15.22 10.04 8.81
C THR A 201 -13.94 10.67 9.35
N ILE A 202 -14.07 11.71 10.16
CA ILE A 202 -12.98 12.26 10.98
C ILE A 202 -13.43 12.23 12.43
N HIS A 203 -12.58 11.71 13.31
CA HIS A 203 -12.80 11.75 14.76
C HIS A 203 -12.09 12.95 15.41
N SER A 204 -12.81 13.68 16.27
CA SER A 204 -12.26 14.86 16.97
C SER A 204 -11.04 14.58 17.84
N SER A 205 -10.98 13.39 18.46
CA SER A 205 -9.92 13.01 19.40
C SER A 205 -8.65 12.45 18.74
N GLN A 206 -8.81 11.65 17.69
CA GLN A 206 -7.72 10.80 17.17
C GLN A 206 -7.21 11.21 15.79
N GLN A 207 -7.88 12.12 15.06
CA GLN A 207 -7.54 12.47 13.66
C GLN A 207 -7.37 11.25 12.75
N VAL A 208 -7.96 10.12 13.12
CA VAL A 208 -8.04 8.93 12.28
C VAL A 208 -9.21 9.13 11.34
N ASP A 209 -8.93 8.98 10.05
CA ASP A 209 -9.93 8.98 9.01
C ASP A 209 -10.28 7.56 8.58
N ASN A 210 -11.57 7.26 8.58
CA ASN A 210 -12.08 5.93 8.22
C ASN A 210 -13.10 6.04 7.08
N ILE A 211 -13.37 4.92 6.41
CA ILE A 211 -14.42 4.83 5.39
C ILE A 211 -15.49 3.87 5.90
N ILE A 212 -16.75 4.30 5.85
CA ILE A 212 -17.91 3.52 6.25
C ILE A 212 -18.91 3.40 5.09
N PRO A 213 -19.60 2.25 4.92
CA PRO A 213 -19.51 1.04 5.75
C PRO A 213 -18.19 0.28 5.54
N ASN A 214 -17.63 0.33 4.32
CA ASN A 214 -16.32 -0.19 3.99
C ASN A 214 -15.79 0.45 2.69
N ILE A 215 -14.60 0.03 2.28
CA ILE A 215 -13.85 0.57 1.14
C ILE A 215 -14.42 0.16 -0.24
N GLU A 216 -15.26 -0.87 -0.25
CA GLU A 216 -15.87 -1.44 -1.45
C GLU A 216 -17.06 -0.62 -1.94
N CYS A 217 -17.47 0.42 -1.17
CA CYS A 217 -18.56 1.31 -1.55
C CYS A 217 -18.33 2.04 -2.88
N GLY A 218 -17.06 2.21 -3.30
CA GLY A 218 -16.69 2.77 -4.60
C GLY A 218 -16.97 4.27 -4.76
N GLY A 219 -17.31 4.96 -3.67
CA GLY A 219 -17.56 6.40 -3.67
C GLY A 219 -16.28 7.23 -3.50
N VAL A 220 -16.33 8.48 -3.95
CA VAL A 220 -15.30 9.48 -3.72
C VAL A 220 -15.91 10.78 -3.24
N LEU A 221 -15.21 11.49 -2.36
CA LEU A 221 -15.60 12.84 -1.96
C LEU A 221 -15.28 13.79 -3.12
N THR A 222 -16.29 14.44 -3.67
CA THR A 222 -16.15 15.32 -4.84
C THR A 222 -16.76 16.69 -4.56
N ALA A 223 -16.04 17.75 -4.95
CA ALA A 223 -16.61 19.08 -5.06
C ALA A 223 -16.91 19.41 -6.52
N LYS A 224 -18.09 19.98 -6.76
CA LYS A 224 -18.55 20.35 -8.10
C LYS A 224 -17.65 21.46 -8.69
N PRO A 225 -17.38 21.41 -10.00
CA PRO A 225 -16.51 22.36 -10.68
C PRO A 225 -17.24 23.68 -10.92
N THR A 226 -16.47 24.77 -11.05
CA THR A 226 -17.01 26.06 -11.48
C THR A 226 -17.13 26.19 -13.01
N LYS A 227 -16.26 25.50 -13.78
CA LYS A 227 -16.24 25.57 -15.26
C LYS A 227 -16.05 24.20 -15.93
N ASN A 228 -14.93 23.54 -15.66
CA ASN A 228 -14.45 22.36 -16.39
C ASN A 228 -14.97 21.06 -15.78
N LYS A 229 -16.12 20.58 -16.26
CA LYS A 229 -16.76 19.35 -15.75
C LYS A 229 -15.97 18.06 -16.00
N ASN A 230 -15.11 18.05 -17.01
CA ASN A 230 -14.39 16.84 -17.43
C ASN A 230 -12.96 16.74 -16.84
N THR A 231 -12.57 17.66 -15.96
CA THR A 231 -11.25 17.65 -15.30
C THR A 231 -11.42 17.51 -13.80
N ALA A 232 -10.62 16.64 -13.18
CA ALA A 232 -10.57 16.51 -11.72
C ALA A 232 -9.14 16.65 -11.18
N ILE A 233 -9.02 17.29 -10.02
CA ILE A 233 -7.79 17.40 -9.22
C ILE A 233 -7.92 16.40 -8.07
N LEU A 234 -6.98 15.46 -7.98
CA LEU A 234 -6.97 14.38 -7.00
C LEU A 234 -6.03 14.74 -5.85
N VAL A 235 -6.57 14.75 -4.64
CA VAL A 235 -5.82 15.02 -3.40
C VAL A 235 -6.04 13.94 -2.34
N PRO A 236 -5.08 13.70 -1.43
CA PRO A 236 -5.15 12.59 -0.49
C PRO A 236 -5.93 12.90 0.80
N THR A 237 -5.96 14.16 1.24
CA THR A 237 -6.54 14.56 2.54
C THR A 237 -7.75 15.47 2.40
N ILE A 238 -8.62 15.42 3.42
CA ILE A 238 -9.79 16.30 3.51
C ILE A 238 -9.37 17.77 3.67
N SER A 239 -8.30 18.04 4.42
CA SER A 239 -7.78 19.41 4.56
C SER A 239 -7.33 20.00 3.23
N ASP A 240 -6.60 19.23 2.41
CA ASP A 240 -6.21 19.64 1.05
C ASP A 240 -7.41 19.86 0.14
N PHE A 241 -8.39 18.96 0.23
CA PHE A 241 -9.63 19.07 -0.51
C PHE A 241 -10.37 20.38 -0.17
N LEU A 242 -10.56 20.68 1.10
CA LEU A 242 -11.29 21.88 1.55
C LEU A 242 -10.56 23.18 1.15
N LEU A 243 -9.23 23.22 1.28
CA LEU A 243 -8.41 24.36 0.87
C LEU A 243 -8.40 24.58 -0.64
N LEU A 244 -8.42 23.50 -1.43
CA LEU A 244 -8.58 23.64 -2.87
C LEU A 244 -9.97 24.14 -3.22
N VAL A 245 -11.02 23.59 -2.62
CA VAL A 245 -12.39 24.04 -2.87
C VAL A 245 -12.57 25.53 -2.52
N SER A 246 -11.96 25.99 -1.43
CA SER A 246 -12.01 27.41 -1.02
C SER A 246 -11.38 28.35 -2.06
N SER A 247 -10.36 27.88 -2.80
CA SER A 247 -9.73 28.64 -3.90
C SER A 247 -10.58 28.74 -5.18
N LYS A 248 -11.75 28.09 -5.21
CA LYS A 248 -12.70 28.05 -6.34
C LYS A 248 -12.05 27.64 -7.67
N PRO A 249 -11.47 26.43 -7.76
CA PRO A 249 -10.81 25.95 -8.96
C PRO A 249 -11.80 25.83 -10.12
N SER A 250 -11.28 25.95 -11.33
CA SER A 250 -12.07 25.76 -12.55
C SER A 250 -12.57 24.32 -12.70
N SER A 251 -11.80 23.36 -12.19
CA SER A 251 -12.00 21.91 -12.28
C SER A 251 -12.62 21.33 -11.01
N SER A 252 -13.14 20.11 -11.10
CA SER A 252 -13.63 19.38 -9.91
C SER A 252 -12.47 19.04 -8.99
N VAL A 253 -12.71 19.01 -7.68
CA VAL A 253 -11.74 18.51 -6.70
C VAL A 253 -12.25 17.18 -6.19
N VAL A 254 -11.38 16.17 -6.13
CA VAL A 254 -11.71 14.82 -5.65
C VAL A 254 -10.73 14.43 -4.55
N CYS A 255 -11.26 14.02 -3.40
CA CYS A 255 -10.46 13.51 -2.31
C CYS A 255 -10.45 11.97 -2.35
N LEU A 256 -9.25 11.38 -2.42
CA LEU A 256 -9.09 9.92 -2.49
C LEU A 256 -9.39 9.27 -1.13
N PRO A 257 -10.18 8.19 -1.07
CA PRO A 257 -10.57 7.56 0.21
C PRO A 257 -9.38 7.00 1.01
N GLU A 258 -8.39 6.40 0.35
CA GLU A 258 -7.24 5.70 0.95
C GLU A 258 -5.93 6.51 1.00
N LYS A 259 -6.03 7.84 0.88
CA LYS A 259 -4.86 8.74 0.76
C LYS A 259 -3.92 8.29 -0.38
N VAL A 260 -2.70 7.91 -0.04
CA VAL A 260 -1.63 7.46 -0.96
C VAL A 260 -1.29 5.97 -0.81
N LYS A 261 -2.04 5.22 0.02
CA LYS A 261 -1.72 3.81 0.32
C LYS A 261 -2.09 2.86 -0.82
N THR A 262 -3.32 2.97 -1.29
CA THR A 262 -3.92 2.09 -2.31
C THR A 262 -4.95 2.91 -3.08
N LEU A 263 -5.17 2.59 -4.35
CA LEU A 263 -6.28 3.11 -5.13
C LEU A 263 -7.22 1.95 -5.45
N SER A 264 -8.19 1.70 -4.57
CA SER A 264 -9.17 0.62 -4.73
C SER A 264 -9.83 0.58 -6.12
N GLN A 265 -9.98 -0.63 -6.67
CA GLN A 265 -10.65 -0.84 -7.95
C GLN A 265 -12.14 -0.42 -7.94
N TYR A 266 -12.76 -0.39 -6.76
CA TYR A 266 -14.16 0.03 -6.58
C TYR A 266 -14.35 1.54 -6.84
N VAL A 267 -13.30 2.34 -6.68
CA VAL A 267 -13.33 3.80 -6.88
C VAL A 267 -13.20 4.18 -8.36
N LEU A 268 -12.62 3.30 -9.20
CA LEU A 268 -12.32 3.61 -10.60
C LEU A 268 -13.55 4.04 -11.42
N PRO A 269 -14.73 3.39 -11.29
CA PRO A 269 -15.96 3.85 -11.96
C PRO A 269 -16.33 5.31 -11.68
N SER A 270 -16.13 5.78 -10.45
CA SER A 270 -16.44 7.16 -10.05
C SER A 270 -15.49 8.20 -10.67
N LEU A 271 -14.32 7.76 -11.13
CA LEU A 271 -13.34 8.59 -11.83
C LEU A 271 -13.49 8.53 -13.36
N GLU A 272 -14.29 7.59 -13.88
CA GLU A 272 -14.44 7.31 -15.31
C GLU A 272 -14.96 8.54 -16.09
N ARG A 273 -15.81 9.36 -15.45
CA ARG A 273 -16.39 10.60 -15.99
C ARG A 273 -15.40 11.72 -16.34
N PHE A 274 -14.15 11.65 -15.87
CA PHE A 274 -13.17 12.71 -16.08
C PHE A 274 -12.21 12.39 -17.23
N ASN A 275 -12.14 13.22 -18.26
CA ASN A 275 -11.20 13.04 -19.37
C ASN A 275 -9.76 13.42 -19.01
N LYS A 276 -9.58 14.26 -17.99
CA LYS A 276 -8.27 14.69 -17.49
C LYS A 276 -8.24 14.60 -15.97
N LEU A 277 -7.17 14.00 -15.44
CA LEU A 277 -6.89 13.93 -14.02
C LEU A 277 -5.58 14.64 -13.71
N VAL A 278 -5.58 15.50 -12.70
CA VAL A 278 -4.37 16.13 -12.15
C VAL A 278 -4.12 15.52 -10.77
N LEU A 279 -3.04 14.76 -10.60
CA LEU A 279 -2.71 14.10 -9.35
C LEU A 279 -1.77 15.00 -8.54
N TRP A 280 -2.23 15.39 -7.35
CA TRP A 280 -1.46 16.16 -6.38
C TRP A 280 -1.47 15.42 -5.05
N LEU A 281 -0.55 14.45 -4.92
CA LEU A 281 -0.56 13.49 -3.80
C LEU A 281 0.45 13.81 -2.69
N GLY A 282 1.44 14.65 -2.95
CA GLY A 282 2.51 14.97 -2.01
C GLY A 282 3.85 15.18 -2.71
N SER A 283 4.82 15.71 -1.95
CA SER A 283 6.18 16.01 -2.42
C SER A 283 7.22 14.98 -1.96
N ASP A 284 6.83 13.99 -1.16
CA ASP A 284 7.68 12.91 -0.71
C ASP A 284 7.70 11.73 -1.70
N ASN A 285 8.77 10.93 -1.65
CA ASN A 285 8.97 9.79 -2.54
C ASN A 285 7.79 8.80 -2.54
N GLN A 286 7.20 8.52 -1.37
CA GLN A 286 6.08 7.58 -1.27
C GLN A 286 4.85 8.11 -2.04
N SER A 287 4.51 9.38 -1.86
CA SER A 287 3.39 10.01 -2.58
C SER A 287 3.64 10.09 -4.08
N TRP A 288 4.89 10.30 -4.50
CA TRP A 288 5.23 10.41 -5.91
C TRP A 288 5.22 9.04 -6.62
N ASP A 289 5.73 8.02 -5.95
CA ASP A 289 5.62 6.63 -6.38
C ASP A 289 4.15 6.18 -6.47
N ALA A 290 3.33 6.55 -5.48
CA ALA A 290 1.89 6.31 -5.48
C ALA A 290 1.22 7.04 -6.67
N ALA A 291 1.57 8.30 -6.95
CA ALA A 291 1.00 9.06 -8.05
C ALA A 291 1.29 8.42 -9.41
N ARG A 292 2.52 7.95 -9.65
CA ARG A 292 2.88 7.21 -10.87
C ARG A 292 2.12 5.88 -10.99
N GLN A 293 1.97 5.16 -9.89
CA GLN A 293 1.24 3.90 -9.85
C GLN A 293 -0.26 4.12 -10.13
N PHE A 294 -0.86 5.11 -9.49
CA PHE A 294 -2.26 5.48 -9.68
C PHE A 294 -2.49 5.95 -11.11
N ALA A 295 -1.59 6.75 -11.69
CA ALA A 295 -1.69 7.18 -13.09
C ALA A 295 -1.72 6.00 -14.07
N ARG A 296 -0.91 4.95 -13.85
CA ARG A 296 -0.94 3.72 -14.65
C ARG A 296 -2.29 3.01 -14.55
N LYS A 297 -2.86 2.94 -13.34
CA LYS A 297 -4.17 2.31 -13.07
C LYS A 297 -5.34 3.11 -13.67
N LEU A 298 -5.25 4.44 -13.64
CA LEU A 298 -6.29 5.39 -14.11
C LEU A 298 -6.24 5.68 -15.62
N GLY A 299 -5.23 5.17 -16.31
CA GLY A 299 -4.95 5.50 -17.72
C GLY A 299 -3.93 6.63 -17.81
N GLU A 300 -2.69 6.26 -18.11
CA GLU A 300 -1.52 7.15 -18.12
C GLU A 300 -1.75 8.41 -18.99
N LYS A 301 -2.38 8.25 -20.16
CA LYS A 301 -2.61 9.31 -21.14
C LYS A 301 -3.53 10.45 -20.66
N ARG A 302 -4.40 10.20 -19.68
CA ARG A 302 -5.32 11.21 -19.11
C ARG A 302 -4.79 11.83 -17.82
N CYS A 303 -3.65 11.38 -17.33
CA CYS A 303 -3.11 11.83 -16.06
C CYS A 303 -2.02 12.89 -16.26
N CYS A 304 -2.06 13.90 -15.41
CA CYS A 304 -0.99 14.87 -15.22
C CYS A 304 -0.54 14.82 -13.75
N LEU A 305 0.75 15.00 -13.51
CA LEU A 305 1.33 15.05 -12.17
C LEU A 305 1.73 16.48 -11.85
N VAL A 306 1.40 16.93 -10.64
CA VAL A 306 1.98 18.14 -10.07
C VAL A 306 3.46 17.87 -9.72
N ASN A 307 4.31 18.88 -9.88
CA ASN A 307 5.75 18.76 -9.65
C ASN A 307 6.05 18.36 -8.19
N SER A 308 7.09 17.55 -7.98
CA SER A 308 7.56 17.14 -6.66
C SER A 308 8.01 18.31 -5.77
N SER A 309 8.37 19.46 -6.35
CA SER A 309 8.72 20.68 -5.62
C SER A 309 7.54 21.33 -4.90
N GLU A 310 6.31 21.06 -5.34
CA GLU A 310 5.11 21.75 -4.87
C GLU A 310 4.55 21.06 -3.63
N LEU A 311 4.35 21.83 -2.55
CA LEU A 311 3.77 21.32 -1.31
C LEU A 311 2.26 21.20 -1.42
N LEU A 312 1.66 20.29 -0.64
CA LEU A 312 0.21 20.18 -0.58
C LEU A 312 -0.43 21.44 0.04
N PRO A 313 -1.68 21.77 -0.34
CA PRO A 313 -2.39 22.96 0.16
C PRO A 313 -2.37 23.12 1.68
N HIS A 314 -2.53 22.05 2.46
CA HIS A 314 -2.52 22.14 3.92
C HIS A 314 -1.18 22.58 4.52
N LEU A 315 -0.07 22.42 3.80
CA LEU A 315 1.26 22.87 4.21
C LEU A 315 1.53 24.33 3.84
N LYS A 316 0.85 24.83 2.80
CA LYS A 316 0.91 26.24 2.36
C LYS A 316 -0.48 26.79 2.01
N PRO A 317 -1.33 27.07 3.02
CA PRO A 317 -2.73 27.45 2.78
C PRO A 317 -2.93 28.78 2.03
N GLN A 318 -1.94 29.67 2.03
CA GLN A 318 -2.02 31.03 1.46
C GLN A 318 -1.43 31.15 0.04
N GLU A 319 -1.03 30.05 -0.59
CA GLU A 319 -0.42 30.05 -1.93
C GLU A 319 -1.51 30.10 -3.03
N ASP A 320 -1.23 30.74 -4.16
CA ASP A 320 -2.11 30.65 -5.34
C ASP A 320 -1.87 29.33 -6.06
N TYR A 321 -2.86 28.43 -6.01
CA TYR A 321 -2.76 27.11 -6.61
C TYR A 321 -2.97 27.10 -8.13
N LYS A 322 -3.51 28.16 -8.73
CA LYS A 322 -3.76 28.22 -10.19
C LYS A 322 -2.50 28.02 -11.03
N PRO A 323 -1.37 28.73 -10.79
CA PRO A 323 -0.13 28.50 -11.54
C PRO A 323 0.38 27.07 -11.37
N ILE A 324 0.34 26.52 -10.15
CA ILE A 324 0.77 25.15 -9.85
C ILE A 324 -0.01 24.14 -10.70
N LEU A 325 -1.34 24.24 -10.69
CA LEU A 325 -2.22 23.35 -11.45
C LEU A 325 -2.04 23.51 -12.97
N SER A 326 -1.72 24.72 -13.45
CA SER A 326 -1.44 24.97 -14.86
C SER A 326 -0.09 24.40 -15.32
N SER A 327 0.87 24.29 -14.40
CA SER A 327 2.21 23.74 -14.64
C SER A 327 2.27 22.21 -14.59
N ALA A 328 1.19 21.55 -14.17
CA ALA A 328 1.11 20.10 -14.04
C ALA A 328 1.44 19.39 -15.38
N GLN A 329 2.39 18.47 -15.33
CA GLN A 329 2.96 17.83 -16.51
C GLN A 329 2.22 16.53 -16.85
N PRO A 330 1.96 16.21 -18.13
CA PRO A 330 1.37 14.93 -18.50
C PRO A 330 2.31 13.77 -18.14
N VAL A 331 1.76 12.58 -17.88
CA VAL A 331 2.58 11.37 -17.72
C VAL A 331 3.08 10.93 -19.10
N TRP A 332 4.36 11.19 -19.38
CA TRP A 332 4.96 11.15 -20.72
C TRP A 332 5.19 9.74 -21.28
N HIS A 333 5.53 9.70 -22.58
CA HIS A 333 5.77 8.50 -23.39
C HIS A 333 6.74 7.50 -22.75
N LYS A 334 6.40 6.21 -22.80
CA LYS A 334 7.08 5.09 -22.11
C LYS A 334 8.57 4.89 -22.43
N SER A 335 9.10 5.56 -23.45
CA SER A 335 10.39 5.15 -24.06
C SER A 335 11.37 6.27 -24.35
N ILE A 336 10.97 7.56 -24.36
CA ILE A 336 11.85 8.67 -24.73
C ILE A 336 11.48 9.91 -23.91
N THR A 337 12.49 10.56 -23.31
CA THR A 337 12.38 11.83 -22.59
C THR A 337 13.54 12.75 -22.98
N THR A 338 13.45 14.05 -22.67
CA THR A 338 14.53 15.03 -22.91
C THR A 338 15.03 15.59 -21.58
N PHE A 339 16.28 16.06 -21.52
CA PHE A 339 16.80 16.69 -20.30
C PHE A 339 15.98 17.93 -19.89
N SER A 340 15.44 18.69 -20.85
CA SER A 340 14.56 19.82 -20.56
C SER A 340 13.37 19.41 -19.68
N ASN A 341 12.83 18.21 -19.89
CA ASN A 341 11.71 17.69 -19.11
C ASN A 341 12.16 17.11 -17.76
N LEU A 342 13.38 16.58 -17.69
CA LEU A 342 13.95 16.03 -16.45
C LEU A 342 14.55 17.12 -15.54
N ARG A 343 14.77 18.33 -16.05
CA ARG A 343 15.54 19.38 -15.37
C ARG A 343 15.00 19.72 -13.98
N ALA A 344 13.68 19.86 -13.85
CA ALA A 344 13.06 20.20 -12.57
C ALA A 344 13.15 19.03 -11.58
N ASP A 345 12.94 17.80 -12.04
CA ASP A 345 13.07 16.58 -11.24
C ASP A 345 14.53 16.41 -10.76
N VAL A 346 15.50 16.55 -11.64
CA VAL A 346 16.94 16.48 -11.30
C VAL A 346 17.31 17.57 -10.29
N LEU A 347 16.84 18.80 -10.47
CA LEU A 347 17.09 19.87 -9.51
C LEU A 347 16.46 19.55 -8.14
N SER A 348 15.22 19.06 -8.13
CA SER A 348 14.52 18.64 -6.91
C SER A 348 15.27 17.52 -6.19
N GLU A 349 15.79 16.55 -6.94
CA GLU A 349 16.59 15.44 -6.43
C GLU A 349 17.90 15.93 -5.79
N LEU A 350 18.61 16.83 -6.46
CA LEU A 350 19.86 17.40 -5.96
C LEU A 350 19.65 18.31 -4.73
N GLN A 351 18.53 19.02 -4.66
CA GLN A 351 18.19 19.89 -3.51
C GLN A 351 17.70 19.08 -2.31
N ASN A 352 17.05 17.94 -2.55
CA ASN A 352 16.44 17.12 -1.51
C ASN A 352 17.07 15.73 -1.43
N ILE A 353 18.40 15.65 -1.35
CA ILE A 353 19.14 14.36 -1.34
C ILE A 353 18.58 13.37 -0.31
N ASP A 354 18.17 13.85 0.86
CA ASP A 354 17.56 13.02 1.91
C ASP A 354 16.16 12.49 1.57
N LYS A 355 15.42 13.21 0.71
CA LYS A 355 14.11 12.76 0.21
C LYS A 355 14.24 11.81 -0.98
N VAL A 356 15.30 11.88 -1.79
CA VAL A 356 15.57 10.95 -2.90
C VAL A 356 15.92 9.54 -2.41
N GLN A 357 16.39 9.42 -1.18
CA GLN A 357 16.68 8.13 -0.56
C GLN A 357 15.40 7.28 -0.46
N GLY A 358 15.58 5.95 -0.55
CA GLY A 358 14.48 5.01 -0.38
C GLY A 358 13.91 5.03 1.04
N VAL A 359 12.84 4.27 1.28
CA VAL A 359 12.24 4.13 2.62
C VAL A 359 13.30 3.61 3.58
N LYS A 360 13.63 4.41 4.60
CA LYS A 360 14.72 4.15 5.53
C LYS A 360 14.32 3.04 6.51
N TRP A 361 15.12 1.98 6.63
CA TRP A 361 14.91 1.00 7.69
C TRP A 361 15.20 1.62 9.05
N LYS A 362 14.19 1.66 9.92
CA LYS A 362 14.29 2.18 11.29
C LYS A 362 14.94 1.16 12.22
N ARG A 363 14.62 -0.12 12.06
CA ARG A 363 15.23 -1.24 12.79
C ARG A 363 16.66 -1.57 12.35
N PHE A 364 17.06 -1.16 11.15
CA PHE A 364 18.40 -1.42 10.59
C PHE A 364 19.11 -0.14 10.08
N PRO A 365 19.52 0.79 10.97
CA PRO A 365 20.14 2.05 10.57
C PRO A 365 21.42 1.89 9.74
N THR A 366 22.25 0.88 10.05
CA THR A 366 23.47 0.57 9.28
C THR A 366 23.13 0.15 7.85
N LEU A 367 22.07 -0.64 7.67
CA LEU A 367 21.59 -1.03 6.34
C LEU A 367 21.11 0.18 5.56
N THR A 368 20.36 1.08 6.22
CA THR A 368 19.94 2.36 5.64
C THR A 368 21.14 3.22 5.22
N LYS A 369 22.20 3.27 6.03
CA LYS A 369 23.41 4.03 5.71
C LYS A 369 24.10 3.49 4.46
N ILE A 370 24.19 2.17 4.32
CA ILE A 370 24.85 1.52 3.19
C ILE A 370 23.97 1.61 1.93
N LEU A 371 22.74 1.10 2.00
CA LEU A 371 21.86 1.00 0.83
C LEU A 371 21.13 2.29 0.48
N ARG A 372 21.16 3.32 1.34
CA ARG A 372 20.40 4.58 1.18
C ARG A 372 18.87 4.37 1.12
N GLY A 373 18.37 3.38 1.86
CA GLY A 373 16.95 3.04 1.97
C GLY A 373 16.42 2.07 0.91
N HIS A 374 15.18 1.61 1.10
CA HIS A 374 14.46 0.70 0.22
C HIS A 374 13.84 1.46 -0.97
N ARG A 375 14.27 1.17 -2.19
CA ARG A 375 13.76 1.84 -3.41
C ARG A 375 12.94 0.90 -4.26
N ARG A 376 11.82 1.40 -4.80
CA ARG A 376 11.00 0.66 -5.78
C ARG A 376 11.77 0.51 -7.09
N GLY A 377 11.40 -0.49 -7.90
CA GLY A 377 12.06 -0.77 -9.17
C GLY A 377 13.40 -1.51 -9.07
N GLU A 378 13.91 -1.73 -7.85
CA GLU A 378 15.14 -2.49 -7.59
C GLU A 378 14.88 -3.98 -7.37
N LEU A 379 15.89 -4.78 -7.68
CA LEU A 379 15.97 -6.21 -7.39
C LEU A 379 17.07 -6.47 -6.34
N THR A 380 16.68 -6.96 -5.18
CA THR A 380 17.62 -7.38 -4.12
C THR A 380 17.70 -8.89 -4.06
N VAL A 381 18.92 -9.44 -4.05
CA VAL A 381 19.16 -10.86 -3.79
C VAL A 381 19.68 -11.04 -2.37
N LEU A 382 19.04 -11.91 -1.59
CA LEU A 382 19.50 -12.34 -0.27
C LEU A 382 19.97 -13.80 -0.36
N THR A 383 21.20 -14.07 0.04
CA THR A 383 21.78 -15.42 0.12
C THR A 383 22.44 -15.66 1.49
N GLY A 384 22.70 -16.92 1.79
CA GLY A 384 23.33 -17.38 3.03
C GLY A 384 23.08 -18.86 3.29
N PRO A 385 23.89 -19.51 4.15
CA PRO A 385 23.79 -20.94 4.42
C PRO A 385 22.40 -21.37 4.93
N THR A 386 22.07 -22.65 4.81
CA THR A 386 20.83 -23.18 5.39
C THR A 386 20.84 -23.00 6.90
N GLY A 387 19.69 -22.62 7.48
CA GLY A 387 19.57 -22.37 8.93
C GLY A 387 20.22 -21.07 9.41
N CYS A 388 20.84 -20.25 8.55
CA CYS A 388 21.45 -18.98 8.96
C CYS A 388 20.44 -17.86 9.23
N GLY A 389 19.13 -18.13 9.25
CA GLY A 389 18.09 -17.14 9.58
C GLY A 389 17.78 -16.10 8.48
N LYS A 390 17.86 -16.48 7.19
CA LYS A 390 17.46 -15.62 6.06
C LYS A 390 16.01 -15.15 6.18
N THR A 391 15.08 -16.09 6.34
CA THR A 391 13.65 -15.80 6.48
C THR A 391 13.36 -14.94 7.71
N THR A 392 14.03 -15.20 8.83
CA THR A 392 13.89 -14.39 10.05
C THR A 392 14.39 -12.96 9.88
N PHE A 393 15.47 -12.75 9.12
CA PHE A 393 15.95 -11.41 8.80
C PHE A 393 14.99 -10.69 7.85
N ILE A 394 14.56 -11.36 6.76
CA ILE A 394 13.70 -10.72 5.76
C ILE A 394 12.27 -10.48 6.27
N SER A 395 11.78 -11.29 7.22
CA SER A 395 10.54 -11.03 7.96
C SER A 395 10.59 -9.72 8.74
N GLU A 396 11.69 -9.47 9.47
CA GLU A 396 11.84 -8.22 10.22
C GLU A 396 12.12 -7.01 9.32
N TYR A 397 12.96 -7.20 8.30
CA TYR A 397 13.28 -6.20 7.27
C TYR A 397 12.01 -5.67 6.60
N SER A 398 11.10 -6.57 6.23
CA SER A 398 9.87 -6.22 5.53
C SER A 398 8.78 -5.71 6.47
N LEU A 399 8.72 -6.23 7.70
CA LEU A 399 7.86 -5.69 8.75
C LEU A 399 8.17 -4.22 9.05
N ASP A 400 9.45 -3.85 9.11
CA ASP A 400 9.87 -2.45 9.33
C ASP A 400 9.40 -1.51 8.21
N LEU A 401 9.37 -1.99 6.96
CA LEU A 401 8.86 -1.25 5.81
C LEU A 401 7.32 -1.19 5.83
N ALA A 402 6.65 -2.29 6.15
CA ALA A 402 5.19 -2.36 6.24
C ALA A 402 4.64 -1.46 7.36
N LEU A 403 5.34 -1.36 8.49
CA LEU A 403 5.03 -0.39 9.57
C LEU A 403 5.12 1.07 9.09
N GLN A 404 5.87 1.34 8.02
CA GLN A 404 5.97 2.65 7.36
C GLN A 404 4.99 2.80 6.19
N GLY A 405 4.11 1.82 5.96
CA GLY A 405 3.09 1.86 4.92
C GLY A 405 3.55 1.32 3.56
N VAL A 406 4.64 0.57 3.48
CA VAL A 406 5.04 -0.11 2.23
C VAL A 406 4.20 -1.37 2.05
N ASN A 407 3.33 -1.38 1.04
CA ASN A 407 2.50 -2.54 0.71
C ASN A 407 3.38 -3.72 0.28
N THR A 408 3.40 -4.78 1.08
CA THR A 408 4.36 -5.88 0.98
C THR A 408 3.64 -7.19 0.70
N LEU A 409 4.04 -7.90 -0.35
CA LEU A 409 3.56 -9.24 -0.69
C LEU A 409 4.62 -10.30 -0.42
N TRP A 410 4.23 -11.33 0.34
CA TRP A 410 5.05 -12.48 0.67
C TRP A 410 4.67 -13.72 -0.14
N GLY A 411 5.59 -14.22 -0.95
CA GLY A 411 5.59 -15.57 -1.52
C GLY A 411 6.48 -16.49 -0.68
N SER A 412 5.93 -17.04 0.41
CA SER A 412 6.64 -17.94 1.33
C SER A 412 6.41 -19.40 0.94
N PHE A 413 7.30 -19.95 0.11
CA PHE A 413 7.19 -21.32 -0.42
C PHE A 413 7.83 -22.36 0.52
N GLU A 414 8.79 -21.95 1.34
CA GLU A 414 9.48 -22.84 2.29
C GLU A 414 8.74 -22.97 3.63
N ILE A 415 8.20 -21.86 4.16
CA ILE A 415 7.55 -21.80 5.46
C ILE A 415 6.06 -21.50 5.28
N ARG A 416 5.19 -22.20 6.01
CA ARG A 416 3.75 -21.92 6.05
C ARG A 416 3.46 -20.50 6.58
N ASN A 417 2.50 -19.80 5.97
CA ASN A 417 2.13 -18.43 6.32
C ASN A 417 1.84 -18.23 7.81
N GLN A 418 1.20 -19.19 8.49
CA GLN A 418 0.90 -19.09 9.92
C GLN A 418 2.17 -18.97 10.78
N ARG A 419 3.24 -19.68 10.42
CA ARG A 419 4.53 -19.62 11.14
C ARG A 419 5.28 -18.31 10.85
N LEU A 420 5.22 -17.86 9.59
CA LEU A 420 5.80 -16.58 9.19
C LEU A 420 5.10 -15.42 9.91
N ALA A 421 3.76 -15.37 9.86
CA ALA A 421 2.96 -14.35 10.53
C ALA A 421 3.19 -14.34 12.04
N ARG A 422 3.23 -15.51 12.69
CA ARG A 422 3.59 -15.61 14.12
C ARG A 422 4.96 -15.00 14.41
N THR A 423 5.95 -15.25 13.56
CA THR A 423 7.31 -14.69 13.72
C THR A 423 7.29 -13.17 13.58
N MET A 424 6.61 -12.64 12.55
CA MET A 424 6.48 -11.20 12.32
C MET A 424 5.71 -10.52 13.46
N LEU A 425 4.64 -11.14 13.97
CA LEU A 425 3.87 -10.64 15.11
C LEU A 425 4.74 -10.52 16.37
N GLN A 426 5.54 -11.54 16.66
CA GLN A 426 6.47 -11.52 17.80
C GLN A 426 7.60 -10.49 17.61
N GLN A 427 8.12 -10.35 16.38
CA GLN A 427 9.08 -9.30 16.02
C GLN A 427 8.50 -7.90 16.18
N MET A 428 7.21 -7.72 15.87
CA MET A 428 6.48 -6.47 16.05
C MET A 428 6.33 -6.13 17.53
N ALA A 429 5.86 -7.10 18.33
CA ALA A 429 5.64 -6.97 19.76
C ALA A 429 6.95 -6.68 20.53
N GLY A 430 8.05 -7.32 20.13
CA GLY A 430 9.36 -7.15 20.78
C GLY A 430 9.52 -7.93 22.10
N PHE A 431 8.58 -8.80 22.43
CA PHE A 431 8.58 -9.70 23.59
C PHE A 431 7.99 -11.07 23.22
N SER A 432 8.13 -12.07 24.11
CA SER A 432 7.57 -13.40 23.88
C SER A 432 6.04 -13.37 24.01
N LEU A 433 5.34 -13.69 22.91
CA LEU A 433 3.87 -13.77 22.93
C LEU A 433 3.37 -14.98 23.71
N GLU A 434 4.13 -16.08 23.75
CA GLU A 434 3.77 -17.28 24.52
C GLU A 434 3.69 -16.99 26.02
N GLU A 435 4.55 -16.10 26.52
CA GLU A 435 4.56 -15.68 27.93
C GLU A 435 3.54 -14.58 28.23
N ASN A 436 2.96 -13.95 27.20
CA ASN A 436 2.08 -12.78 27.30
C ASN A 436 0.83 -12.93 26.41
N LEU A 437 0.20 -14.10 26.47
CA LEU A 437 -0.97 -14.44 25.62
C LEU A 437 -2.15 -13.49 25.82
N ASN A 438 -2.27 -12.87 26.99
CA ASN A 438 -3.28 -11.86 27.28
C ASN A 438 -3.16 -10.59 26.41
N LEU A 439 -2.01 -10.35 25.78
CA LEU A 439 -1.79 -9.25 24.85
C LEU A 439 -1.94 -9.68 23.37
N PHE A 440 -2.28 -10.95 23.11
CA PHE A 440 -2.34 -11.49 21.75
C PHE A 440 -3.33 -10.72 20.89
N ASP A 441 -4.59 -10.56 21.35
CA ASP A 441 -5.64 -9.91 20.56
C ASP A 441 -5.25 -8.45 20.22
N GLU A 442 -4.71 -7.70 21.19
CA GLU A 442 -4.24 -6.32 20.96
C GLU A 442 -3.13 -6.26 19.90
N MET A 443 -2.16 -7.17 19.98
CA MET A 443 -1.05 -7.21 19.01
C MET A 443 -1.52 -7.71 17.63
N ALA A 444 -2.43 -8.68 17.60
CA ALA A 444 -3.02 -9.19 16.38
C ALA A 444 -3.81 -8.11 15.65
N ASP A 445 -4.67 -7.38 16.37
CA ASP A 445 -5.43 -6.24 15.83
C ASP A 445 -4.51 -5.19 15.20
N GLN A 446 -3.39 -4.87 15.86
CA GLN A 446 -2.38 -3.94 15.33
C GLN A 446 -1.69 -4.50 14.08
N PHE A 447 -1.36 -5.79 14.08
CA PHE A 447 -0.70 -6.45 12.95
C PHE A 447 -1.63 -6.53 11.74
N GLU A 448 -2.93 -6.75 11.94
CA GLU A 448 -3.94 -6.78 10.89
C GLU A 448 -4.06 -5.44 10.16
N GLN A 449 -3.71 -4.32 10.78
CA GLN A 449 -3.72 -3.01 10.10
C GLN A 449 -2.55 -2.82 9.12
N LEU A 450 -1.53 -3.68 9.18
CA LEU A 450 -0.38 -3.56 8.30
C LEU A 450 -0.71 -3.96 6.85
N PRO A 451 -0.09 -3.31 5.85
CA PRO A 451 -0.29 -3.65 4.44
C PRO A 451 0.59 -4.84 4.04
N ILE A 452 0.48 -5.96 4.77
CA ILE A 452 1.19 -7.21 4.50
C ILE A 452 0.20 -8.23 3.91
N TYR A 453 0.56 -8.79 2.78
CA TYR A 453 -0.24 -9.76 2.03
C TYR A 453 0.56 -11.04 1.85
N PHE A 454 -0.11 -12.20 1.91
CA PHE A 454 0.54 -13.50 1.76
C PHE A 454 -0.05 -14.25 0.58
N MET A 455 0.81 -14.78 -0.28
CA MET A 455 0.40 -15.75 -1.29
C MET A 455 0.02 -17.05 -0.59
N THR A 456 -1.02 -17.73 -1.05
CA THR A 456 -1.51 -19.00 -0.46
C THR A 456 -0.72 -20.23 -0.92
N PHE A 457 0.33 -20.03 -1.70
CA PHE A 457 1.17 -21.10 -2.20
C PHE A 457 2.07 -21.69 -1.11
N HIS A 458 2.22 -23.01 -1.14
CA HIS A 458 3.17 -23.74 -0.31
C HIS A 458 3.81 -24.85 -1.15
N GLY A 459 5.12 -25.05 -0.99
CA GLY A 459 5.86 -26.02 -1.80
C GLY A 459 6.05 -25.56 -3.24
N GLN A 460 6.19 -26.50 -4.17
CA GLN A 460 6.60 -26.18 -5.54
C GLN A 460 5.48 -25.56 -6.36
N GLN A 461 5.81 -24.52 -7.10
CA GLN A 461 4.88 -23.81 -7.98
C GLN A 461 5.56 -23.41 -9.29
N SER A 462 4.83 -23.39 -10.39
CA SER A 462 5.38 -22.89 -11.65
C SER A 462 5.53 -21.36 -11.60
N ILE A 463 6.55 -20.84 -12.28
CA ILE A 463 6.75 -19.39 -12.38
C ILE A 463 5.54 -18.67 -12.97
N LYS A 464 4.84 -19.27 -13.95
CA LYS A 464 3.69 -18.64 -14.60
C LYS A 464 2.61 -18.30 -13.56
N VAL A 465 2.24 -19.28 -12.74
CA VAL A 465 1.23 -19.12 -11.67
C VAL A 465 1.67 -18.09 -10.64
N VAL A 466 2.95 -18.11 -10.24
CA VAL A 466 3.49 -17.13 -9.28
C VAL A 466 3.45 -15.72 -9.85
N MET A 467 3.88 -15.53 -11.10
CA MET A 467 3.89 -14.22 -11.75
C MET A 467 2.48 -13.67 -11.97
N GLU A 468 1.51 -14.51 -12.35
CA GLU A 468 0.10 -14.11 -12.47
C GLU A 468 -0.45 -13.61 -11.13
N ALA A 469 -0.18 -14.34 -10.04
CA ALA A 469 -0.60 -13.93 -8.70
C ALA A 469 0.11 -12.65 -8.22
N VAL A 470 1.40 -12.50 -8.50
CA VAL A 470 2.18 -11.29 -8.17
C VAL A 470 1.67 -10.08 -8.95
N GLU A 471 1.41 -10.21 -10.25
CA GLU A 471 0.88 -9.13 -11.07
C GLU A 471 -0.54 -8.72 -10.67
N HIS A 472 -1.38 -9.70 -10.36
CA HIS A 472 -2.73 -9.48 -9.85
C HIS A 472 -2.71 -8.74 -8.51
N ALA A 473 -1.91 -9.22 -7.55
CA ALA A 473 -1.77 -8.60 -6.24
C ALA A 473 -1.21 -7.17 -6.36
N ALA A 474 -0.21 -6.95 -7.21
CA ALA A 474 0.36 -5.63 -7.46
C ALA A 474 -0.66 -4.65 -8.06
N TYR A 475 -1.61 -5.13 -8.87
CA TYR A 475 -2.68 -4.29 -9.40
C TYR A 475 -3.77 -3.99 -8.36
N ILE A 476 -4.21 -4.99 -7.59
CA ILE A 476 -5.33 -4.83 -6.65
C ILE A 476 -4.90 -4.08 -5.39
N TYR A 477 -3.82 -4.52 -4.76
CA TYR A 477 -3.34 -4.05 -3.46
C TYR A 477 -2.22 -3.04 -3.57
N ASP A 478 -1.92 -2.58 -4.79
CA ASP A 478 -0.89 -1.59 -5.06
C ASP A 478 0.49 -1.94 -4.47
N ILE A 479 0.86 -3.23 -4.47
CA ILE A 479 2.10 -3.76 -3.87
C ILE A 479 3.35 -2.99 -4.33
N GLY A 480 4.09 -2.46 -3.35
CA GLY A 480 5.36 -1.75 -3.54
C GLY A 480 6.60 -2.61 -3.28
N HIS A 481 6.44 -3.74 -2.58
CA HIS A 481 7.52 -4.69 -2.25
C HIS A 481 7.04 -6.15 -2.37
N VAL A 482 7.76 -6.98 -3.13
CA VAL A 482 7.50 -8.42 -3.27
C VAL A 482 8.69 -9.19 -2.72
N ILE A 483 8.42 -10.21 -1.90
CA ILE A 483 9.42 -11.13 -1.36
C ILE A 483 9.12 -12.55 -1.84
N ILE A 484 10.13 -13.23 -2.37
CA ILE A 484 10.04 -14.63 -2.80
C ILE A 484 11.05 -15.44 -1.99
N ASP A 485 10.54 -16.25 -1.07
CA ASP A 485 11.33 -17.10 -0.17
C ASP A 485 10.93 -18.58 -0.32
N ASN A 486 11.65 -19.40 -1.10
CA ASN A 486 12.82 -19.08 -1.92
C ASN A 486 12.56 -19.38 -3.42
N VAL A 487 13.49 -18.95 -4.27
CA VAL A 487 13.41 -19.15 -5.74
C VAL A 487 13.50 -20.63 -6.15
N GLN A 488 14.18 -21.49 -5.38
CA GLN A 488 14.33 -22.92 -5.68
C GLN A 488 12.99 -23.68 -5.73
N PHE A 489 11.96 -23.25 -4.99
CA PHE A 489 10.62 -23.84 -5.08
C PHE A 489 9.91 -23.58 -6.41
N MET A 490 10.39 -22.61 -7.19
CA MET A 490 9.83 -22.27 -8.50
C MET A 490 10.49 -23.04 -9.66
N MET A 491 11.52 -23.83 -9.38
CA MET A 491 12.34 -24.50 -10.40
C MET A 491 11.81 -25.88 -10.81
N GLY A 492 10.87 -26.45 -10.04
CA GLY A 492 10.24 -27.77 -10.24
C GLY A 492 11.18 -28.97 -10.02
N MET A 493 10.63 -30.15 -9.69
CA MET A 493 11.31 -31.44 -9.87
C MET A 493 10.69 -32.13 -11.08
N SER A 494 11.30 -31.97 -12.24
CA SER A 494 11.08 -32.88 -13.36
C SER A 494 12.25 -33.86 -13.29
N GLU A 495 12.01 -35.14 -13.00
CA GLU A 495 13.06 -36.16 -12.87
C GLU A 495 13.85 -36.38 -14.17
N ASP A 496 13.35 -35.90 -15.31
CA ASP A 496 13.91 -36.12 -16.65
C ASP A 496 14.76 -34.97 -17.23
N GLN A 497 15.16 -33.95 -16.45
CA GLN A 497 15.85 -32.78 -17.03
C GLN A 497 17.35 -32.68 -16.73
N GLN A 498 18.12 -32.53 -17.80
CA GLN A 498 19.55 -32.24 -17.81
C GLN A 498 19.86 -31.03 -16.92
N HIS A 499 21.00 -31.05 -16.23
CA HIS A 499 21.47 -29.95 -15.34
C HIS A 499 21.43 -28.54 -15.98
N MET A 500 21.54 -28.46 -17.31
CA MET A 500 21.47 -27.20 -18.07
C MET A 500 20.10 -26.52 -18.01
N ASP A 501 19.00 -27.29 -18.03
CA ASP A 501 17.64 -26.74 -18.01
C ASP A 501 17.34 -26.03 -16.69
N ARG A 502 17.95 -26.51 -15.59
CA ARG A 502 17.73 -25.94 -14.25
C ARG A 502 18.29 -24.52 -14.12
N PHE A 503 19.47 -24.28 -14.69
CA PHE A 503 20.08 -22.94 -14.71
C PHE A 503 19.31 -22.00 -15.62
N TRP A 504 18.89 -22.47 -16.80
CA TRP A 504 18.09 -21.67 -17.73
C TRP A 504 16.71 -21.29 -17.15
N ARG A 505 16.05 -22.21 -16.43
CA ARG A 505 14.81 -21.94 -15.69
C ARG A 505 15.02 -20.86 -14.63
N GLN A 506 16.09 -20.95 -13.85
CA GLN A 506 16.41 -19.92 -12.87
C GLN A 506 16.65 -18.56 -13.53
N ASP A 507 17.38 -18.53 -14.63
CA ASP A 507 17.65 -17.31 -15.39
C ASP A 507 16.38 -16.67 -15.97
N SER A 508 15.41 -17.50 -16.34
CA SER A 508 14.08 -17.06 -16.75
C SER A 508 13.30 -16.47 -15.57
N ILE A 509 13.43 -17.07 -14.38
CA ILE A 509 12.83 -16.55 -13.15
C ILE A 509 13.40 -15.19 -12.77
N ILE A 510 14.73 -15.05 -12.76
CA ILE A 510 15.40 -13.78 -12.47
C ILE A 510 14.98 -12.71 -13.48
N ALA A 511 14.97 -13.04 -14.78
CA ALA A 511 14.58 -12.09 -15.83
C ALA A 511 13.12 -11.63 -15.68
N ALA A 512 12.20 -12.53 -15.36
CA ALA A 512 10.80 -12.21 -15.15
C ALA A 512 10.63 -11.24 -13.97
N PHE A 513 11.26 -11.53 -12.82
CA PHE A 513 11.19 -10.66 -11.65
C PHE A 513 11.90 -9.32 -11.84
N ARG A 514 13.04 -9.27 -12.55
CA ARG A 514 13.71 -8.00 -12.89
C ARG A 514 12.85 -7.12 -13.80
N SER A 515 12.26 -7.73 -14.83
CA SER A 515 11.32 -7.06 -15.73
C SER A 515 10.10 -6.55 -14.96
N PHE A 516 9.55 -7.37 -14.05
CA PHE A 516 8.43 -6.98 -13.19
C PHE A 516 8.79 -5.81 -12.28
N ALA A 517 9.93 -5.88 -11.57
CA ALA A 517 10.39 -4.84 -10.67
C ALA A 517 10.41 -3.49 -11.38
N THR A 518 11.05 -3.45 -12.55
CA THR A 518 11.18 -2.24 -13.37
C THR A 518 9.82 -1.76 -13.92
N LYS A 519 9.07 -2.65 -14.58
CA LYS A 519 7.81 -2.27 -15.27
C LYS A 519 6.71 -1.86 -14.30
N LYS A 520 6.61 -2.53 -13.16
CA LYS A 520 5.59 -2.24 -12.14
C LYS A 520 6.06 -1.26 -11.08
N ASN A 521 7.30 -0.78 -11.16
CA ASN A 521 7.94 0.03 -10.13
C ASN A 521 7.75 -0.63 -8.77
N CYS A 522 8.17 -1.87 -8.60
CA CYS A 522 8.00 -2.64 -7.38
C CYS A 522 9.37 -3.16 -6.95
N HIS A 523 9.72 -3.06 -5.67
CA HIS A 523 10.97 -3.68 -5.22
C HIS A 523 10.75 -5.19 -5.13
N VAL A 524 11.69 -5.98 -5.64
CA VAL A 524 11.64 -7.44 -5.50
C VAL A 524 12.83 -7.91 -4.67
N THR A 525 12.56 -8.66 -3.61
CA THR A 525 13.59 -9.35 -2.84
C THR A 525 13.49 -10.85 -3.08
N LEU A 526 14.55 -11.42 -3.67
CA LEU A 526 14.65 -12.85 -3.94
C LEU A 526 15.58 -13.51 -2.94
N VAL A 527 15.09 -14.53 -2.25
CA VAL A 527 15.95 -15.41 -1.44
C VAL A 527 16.44 -16.54 -2.32
N ILE A 528 17.77 -16.69 -2.39
CA ILE A 528 18.43 -17.72 -3.19
C ILE A 528 19.45 -18.41 -2.28
N HIS A 529 19.36 -19.73 -2.14
CA HIS A 529 20.43 -20.49 -1.47
C HIS A 529 21.76 -20.39 -2.23
N PRO A 530 22.90 -20.44 -1.53
CA PRO A 530 24.20 -20.52 -2.17
C PRO A 530 24.42 -21.90 -2.81
N ARG A 531 25.44 -22.00 -3.67
CA ARG A 531 26.03 -23.27 -4.09
C ARG A 531 26.64 -23.97 -2.85
N LYS A 532 26.87 -25.29 -2.96
CA LYS A 532 27.61 -26.01 -1.93
C LYS A 532 29.07 -25.53 -1.96
N GLU A 533 29.43 -24.69 -1.01
CA GLU A 533 30.78 -24.21 -0.77
C GLU A 533 31.40 -24.95 0.44
N LYS A 534 32.72 -24.91 0.57
CA LYS A 534 33.40 -25.45 1.76
C LYS A 534 33.00 -24.63 3.00
N SER A 535 32.88 -25.29 4.15
CA SER A 535 32.36 -24.67 5.39
C SER A 535 33.21 -23.53 5.94
N ASP A 536 34.48 -23.46 5.57
CA ASP A 536 35.45 -22.49 6.11
C ASP A 536 35.64 -21.25 5.22
N GLU A 537 35.07 -21.25 4.02
CA GLU A 537 35.21 -20.13 3.07
C GLU A 537 34.02 -19.16 3.16
N ASP A 538 34.32 -17.87 3.04
CA ASP A 538 33.28 -16.84 3.00
C ASP A 538 32.50 -16.93 1.71
N LEU A 539 31.16 -16.86 1.84
CA LEU A 539 30.32 -16.77 0.66
C LEU A 539 30.60 -15.47 -0.09
N THR A 540 30.76 -15.57 -1.40
CA THR A 540 30.96 -14.42 -2.28
C THR A 540 29.77 -14.24 -3.21
N THR A 541 29.79 -13.21 -4.05
CA THR A 541 28.77 -13.04 -5.10
C THR A 541 28.73 -14.22 -6.08
N SER A 542 29.87 -14.87 -6.33
CA SER A 542 29.97 -16.09 -7.13
C SER A 542 29.37 -17.33 -6.45
N SER A 543 29.18 -17.29 -5.12
CA SER A 543 28.60 -18.41 -4.37
C SER A 543 27.08 -18.49 -4.49
N ILE A 544 26.40 -17.55 -5.16
CA ILE A 544 24.95 -17.61 -5.41
C ILE A 544 24.65 -18.83 -6.32
N PHE A 545 23.69 -19.67 -5.92
CA PHE A 545 23.26 -20.79 -6.74
C PHE A 545 22.59 -20.29 -8.02
N GLY A 546 22.94 -20.90 -9.15
CA GLY A 546 22.45 -20.49 -10.46
C GLY A 546 23.54 -20.04 -11.41
N SER A 547 23.18 -19.50 -12.56
CA SER A 547 24.13 -18.79 -13.40
C SER A 547 24.56 -17.45 -12.75
N ALA A 548 25.49 -16.72 -13.38
CA ALA A 548 25.86 -15.38 -12.96
C ALA A 548 24.72 -14.34 -13.09
N LYS A 549 23.62 -14.67 -13.76
CA LYS A 549 22.54 -13.73 -14.08
C LYS A 549 21.90 -13.12 -12.85
N ALA A 550 21.69 -13.89 -11.77
CA ALA A 550 21.16 -13.36 -10.51
C ALA A 550 22.06 -12.25 -9.95
N ALA A 551 23.38 -12.46 -9.94
CA ALA A 551 24.34 -11.48 -9.45
C ALA A 551 24.49 -10.26 -10.40
N GLN A 552 24.30 -10.45 -11.71
CA GLN A 552 24.38 -9.37 -12.70
C GLN A 552 23.13 -8.47 -12.68
N GLU A 553 21.94 -9.06 -12.65
CA GLU A 553 20.65 -8.35 -12.72
C GLU A 553 20.26 -7.68 -11.40
N ALA A 554 20.66 -8.24 -10.26
CA ALA A 554 20.38 -7.65 -8.96
C ALA A 554 21.00 -6.27 -8.82
N ASP A 555 20.25 -5.31 -8.28
CA ASP A 555 20.74 -3.98 -7.92
C ASP A 555 21.49 -4.04 -6.58
N ASN A 556 20.99 -4.87 -5.65
CA ASN A 556 21.60 -5.10 -4.34
C ASN A 556 21.84 -6.59 -4.08
N ILE A 557 22.98 -6.94 -3.49
CA ILE A 557 23.28 -8.32 -3.06
C ILE A 557 23.64 -8.31 -1.57
N LEU A 558 22.87 -9.06 -0.81
CA LEU A 558 23.00 -9.24 0.63
C LEU A 558 23.38 -10.68 0.93
N ILE A 559 24.45 -10.88 1.70
CA ILE A 559 24.95 -12.19 2.09
C ILE A 559 24.97 -12.30 3.60
N ILE A 560 24.24 -13.25 4.17
CA ILE A 560 24.38 -13.59 5.59
C ILE A 560 25.55 -14.53 5.75
N GLN A 561 26.59 -14.06 6.43
CA GLN A 561 27.75 -14.85 6.85
C GLN A 561 27.53 -15.33 8.28
N ASP A 562 27.78 -16.62 8.53
CA ASP A 562 27.69 -17.21 9.87
C ASP A 562 29.00 -17.90 10.27
N LYS A 563 29.91 -17.13 10.87
CA LYS A 563 31.22 -17.64 11.31
C LYS A 563 31.23 -18.23 12.71
N ARG A 564 30.08 -18.31 13.39
CA ARG A 564 30.02 -18.71 14.81
C ARG A 564 30.60 -20.10 15.09
N LEU A 565 30.55 -20.99 14.10
CA LEU A 565 31.10 -22.35 14.18
C LEU A 565 32.51 -22.47 13.58
N ALA A 566 32.92 -21.52 12.73
CA ALA A 566 34.22 -21.55 12.03
C ALA A 566 35.36 -20.88 12.81
N ALA A 567 35.06 -19.94 13.73
CA ALA A 567 36.07 -19.25 14.50
C ALA A 567 35.62 -18.99 15.95
N LEU A 568 36.57 -19.05 16.91
CA LEU A 568 36.34 -18.79 18.34
C LEU A 568 35.73 -17.39 18.64
N LYS A 569 36.01 -16.40 17.78
CA LYS A 569 35.40 -15.04 17.83
C LYS A 569 34.48 -14.78 16.64
N GLY A 570 34.05 -15.83 15.94
CA GLY A 570 33.23 -15.74 14.75
C GLY A 570 31.88 -15.11 15.06
N LYS A 571 31.52 -14.09 14.28
CA LYS A 571 30.23 -13.39 14.41
C LYS A 571 29.36 -13.69 13.20
N LYS A 572 28.05 -13.56 13.41
CA LYS A 572 27.08 -13.55 12.33
C LYS A 572 26.85 -12.11 11.88
N TYR A 573 26.85 -11.89 10.57
CA TYR A 573 26.65 -10.55 10.00
C TYR A 573 26.02 -10.63 8.62
N LEU A 574 25.33 -9.56 8.24
CA LEU A 574 24.85 -9.32 6.89
C LEU A 574 25.89 -8.49 6.16
N GLN A 575 26.36 -8.96 5.02
CA GLN A 575 27.30 -8.26 4.17
C GLN A 575 26.60 -7.75 2.91
N VAL A 576 26.72 -6.46 2.65
CA VAL A 576 26.32 -5.85 1.38
C VAL A 576 27.50 -5.99 0.42
N THR A 577 27.37 -6.87 -0.57
CA THR A 577 28.42 -7.15 -1.57
C THR A 577 28.18 -6.44 -2.89
N LYS A 578 26.97 -5.95 -3.12
CA LYS A 578 26.61 -5.11 -4.27
C LYS A 578 25.56 -4.09 -3.85
N ASN A 579 25.75 -2.86 -4.31
CA ASN A 579 24.81 -1.74 -4.19
C ASN A 579 24.98 -0.87 -5.43
N ARG A 580 24.10 -1.04 -6.42
CA ARG A 580 24.18 -0.31 -7.70
C ARG A 580 23.92 1.19 -7.54
N TYR A 581 23.17 1.59 -6.51
CA TYR A 581 22.75 2.98 -6.34
C TYR A 581 23.90 3.89 -5.88
N SER A 582 24.54 3.58 -4.73
CA SER A 582 25.63 4.42 -4.20
C SER A 582 27.02 3.80 -4.32
N GLY A 583 27.13 2.52 -4.65
CA GLY A 583 28.41 1.79 -4.63
C GLY A 583 28.93 1.47 -3.22
N ASP A 584 28.27 1.96 -2.17
CA ASP A 584 28.66 1.71 -0.78
C ASP A 584 28.49 0.23 -0.43
N LEU A 585 29.57 -0.39 0.05
CA LEU A 585 29.60 -1.75 0.58
C LEU A 585 29.83 -1.72 2.10
N GLY A 586 29.45 -2.79 2.79
CA GLY A 586 29.68 -2.85 4.23
C GLY A 586 29.07 -4.06 4.91
N ILE A 587 29.22 -4.10 6.23
CA ILE A 587 28.72 -5.16 7.10
C ILE A 587 27.79 -4.62 8.17
N LEU A 588 26.74 -5.38 8.46
CA LEU A 588 25.81 -5.18 9.56
C LEU A 588 25.91 -6.39 10.50
N PRO A 589 26.43 -6.23 11.72
CA PRO A 589 26.40 -7.30 12.72
C PRO A 589 24.96 -7.74 13.02
N LEU A 590 24.73 -9.06 13.06
CA LEU A 590 23.42 -9.65 13.34
C LEU A 590 23.45 -10.35 14.71
N GLU A 591 22.86 -9.70 15.70
CA GLU A 591 22.70 -10.26 17.05
C GLU A 591 21.26 -10.75 17.22
N PHE A 592 21.09 -12.06 17.40
CA PHE A 592 19.75 -12.65 17.50
C PHE A 592 19.21 -12.58 18.93
N ASN A 593 18.10 -11.89 19.13
CA ASN A 593 17.34 -11.93 20.36
C ASN A 593 16.31 -13.07 20.30
N LYS A 594 16.52 -14.12 21.10
CA LYS A 594 15.63 -15.28 21.17
C LYS A 594 14.23 -14.94 21.69
N ILE A 595 14.09 -13.93 22.54
CA ILE A 595 12.79 -13.57 23.17
C ILE A 595 11.87 -12.92 22.15
N SER A 596 12.41 -12.02 21.32
CA SER A 596 11.63 -11.26 20.34
C SER A 596 11.78 -11.78 18.91
N LEU A 597 12.56 -12.85 18.70
CA LEU A 597 12.89 -13.42 17.38
C LEU A 597 13.46 -12.38 16.39
N SER A 598 14.26 -11.44 16.90
CA SER A 598 14.67 -10.23 16.16
C SER A 598 16.19 -10.09 16.05
N PHE A 599 16.63 -9.47 14.95
CA PHE A 599 18.00 -9.00 14.70
C PHE A 599 18.16 -7.48 14.87
N ALA A 600 17.10 -6.75 15.23
CA ALA A 600 17.16 -5.31 15.41
C ALA A 600 18.14 -4.92 16.53
N GLN A 601 18.98 -3.93 16.26
CA GLN A 601 19.95 -3.43 17.24
C GLN A 601 19.24 -2.65 18.35
N LYS A 602 19.55 -2.93 19.61
CA LYS A 602 19.11 -2.08 20.73
C LYS A 602 19.80 -0.71 20.61
N LYS A 603 19.05 0.38 20.80
CA LYS A 603 19.66 1.72 20.90
C LYS A 603 20.75 1.70 21.98
N PRO A 604 21.94 2.28 21.73
CA PRO A 604 22.97 2.38 22.76
C PRO A 604 22.38 3.14 23.96
N LYS A 605 22.63 2.65 25.17
CA LYS A 605 22.29 3.37 26.40
C LYS A 605 23.05 4.70 26.38
N GLU A 606 22.34 5.82 26.51
CA GLU A 606 22.97 7.08 26.91
C GLU A 606 23.77 6.80 28.19
N LYS A 607 25.07 7.13 28.15
CA LYS A 607 25.92 7.06 29.33
C LYS A 607 25.31 8.01 30.35
N LYS A 608 24.80 7.47 31.46
CA LYS A 608 24.54 8.28 32.64
C LYS A 608 25.86 8.88 33.05
N GLU A 609 26.00 10.19 32.93
CA GLU A 609 27.02 10.93 33.64
C GLU A 609 26.89 10.56 35.12
N THR A 610 27.97 10.00 35.64
CA THR A 610 28.12 9.67 37.04
C THR A 610 28.40 10.99 37.72
N SER A 611 27.43 11.48 38.50
CA SER A 611 27.64 12.60 39.40
C SER A 611 28.61 12.14 40.48
N ASP A 612 29.87 12.57 40.39
CA ASP A 612 30.84 12.39 41.44
C ASP A 612 30.34 13.07 42.73
N SER A 613 30.33 12.27 43.80
CA SER A 613 30.04 12.69 45.15
C SER A 613 31.13 13.65 45.65
N ILE A 614 30.80 14.93 45.76
CA ILE A 614 31.59 15.90 46.53
C ILE A 614 31.28 15.66 48.01
N THR A 615 32.19 14.95 48.69
CA THR A 615 32.27 14.93 50.15
C THR A 615 32.66 16.32 50.65
N SER A 616 31.78 16.88 51.48
CA SER A 616 32.04 18.06 52.31
C SER A 616 33.20 17.81 53.25
N ASN A 617 34.30 18.54 53.07
CA ASN A 617 35.26 18.81 54.14
C ASN A 617 35.36 20.33 54.30
N GLU A 618 34.91 20.80 55.45
CA GLU A 618 35.15 22.15 55.97
C GLU A 618 36.66 22.35 56.17
N THR A 619 37.19 23.49 55.75
CA THR A 619 37.95 24.39 56.61
C THR A 619 38.27 25.69 55.89
N ASN A 620 37.90 26.79 56.54
CA ASN A 620 38.28 28.17 56.26
C ASN A 620 39.78 28.32 55.95
N VAL A 621 40.16 29.22 55.03
CA VAL A 621 41.07 30.37 55.27
C VAL A 621 41.06 31.28 54.04
N ILE A 622 40.82 32.56 54.29
CA ILE A 622 40.88 33.72 53.40
C ILE A 622 42.35 34.03 53.06
N PRO A 623 42.73 34.37 51.81
CA PRO A 623 43.92 35.16 51.58
C PRO A 623 43.57 36.65 51.50
N LYS A 624 44.20 37.42 52.39
CA LYS A 624 44.42 38.86 52.20
C LYS A 624 45.43 39.07 51.06
N SER A 625 45.32 40.27 50.47
CA SER A 625 46.13 40.93 49.43
C SER A 625 45.96 40.41 48.01
#